data_AF-N0D6L3-F1
#
_entry.id   AF-N0D6L3-F1
#
_cell.length_a   1.000
_cell.length_b   1.000
_cell.length_c   1.000
_cell.angle_alpha   90.00
_cell.angle_beta   90.00
_cell.angle_gamma   90.00
#
_symmetry.space_group_name_H-M   'P 1'
#
loop_
_entity.id
_entity.type
_entity.pdbx_description
1 polymer ?
#
loop_
_entity_poly.entity_id
_entity_poly.type
_entity_poly.pdbx_seq_one_letter_code
_entity_poly.pdbx_strand_id
1 'polypeptide(L)'
;MRGAQKRAVNAEELGGPLFNRHEGLPALSDLFVRPEGVRTMPVDSALTGGAAAAAEGFADTVRRIGAGELAFPLPGSGRTAERFAALSSVAEAGLCTARLVEGHVDAVAIRAELGEPSPPPGERWGVWAAEPPGEGLTAVRDGSVWMLNGLKQYCSGAHSCTHALVTAREGEVRRLFAVRVGEVGCRPLEGTWQAVGMAGSDTPGVQFSDVPAHLIGGPEAYVRRPGFWHGGIGVAACWYGGAVAASRVLREAAAGRAEPHTDAHLGAVDVQLYAAAALLEQAADEIDADPYDERGGARLRAMRVRAFVESVCRDVLDHVGRATGAGPLCHDAAHARTVADLSVYIRQHHAERDLAALGAHLARPEGEL
;
A
#
# COMPACT_ATOMS: atom_id res chain seq x y z
N MET A 1 -20.83 63.44 -20.50
CA MET A 1 -21.99 62.81 -21.17
C MET A 1 -21.51 61.53 -21.85
N ARG A 2 -22.18 60.40 -21.55
CA ARG A 2 -22.45 59.15 -22.33
C ARG A 2 -21.52 58.82 -23.52
N GLY A 3 -21.06 57.61 -23.78
CA GLY A 3 -21.50 56.26 -23.42
C GLY A 3 -20.72 55.21 -24.25
N ALA A 4 -20.87 53.94 -23.86
CA ALA A 4 -20.10 52.77 -24.32
C ALA A 4 -20.45 52.24 -25.72
N GLN A 5 -19.54 51.45 -26.30
CA GLN A 5 -19.91 50.29 -27.14
C GLN A 5 -18.77 49.25 -27.22
N LYS A 6 -18.94 48.12 -26.52
CA LYS A 6 -18.22 46.86 -26.76
C LYS A 6 -18.95 46.10 -27.87
N ARG A 7 -18.23 45.63 -28.90
CA ARG A 7 -18.76 44.74 -29.94
C ARG A 7 -18.64 43.29 -29.46
N ALA A 8 -19.77 42.59 -29.45
CA ALA A 8 -19.84 41.13 -29.42
C ALA A 8 -19.74 40.59 -30.85
N VAL A 9 -19.10 39.43 -31.03
CA VAL A 9 -19.14 38.66 -32.29
C VAL A 9 -19.86 37.36 -31.97
N ASN A 10 -20.98 37.14 -32.67
CA ASN A 10 -21.83 35.95 -32.55
C ASN A 10 -21.17 34.74 -33.21
N ALA A 11 -21.31 33.59 -32.55
CA ALA A 11 -20.98 32.27 -33.05
C ALA A 11 -22.20 31.70 -33.79
N GLU A 12 -22.37 32.08 -35.05
CA GLU A 12 -23.36 31.48 -35.96
C GLU A 12 -22.96 31.78 -37.40
N GLU A 13 -21.88 31.15 -37.87
CA GLU A 13 -21.62 30.99 -39.30
C GLU A 13 -20.56 29.89 -39.47
N LEU A 14 -21.05 28.73 -39.93
CA LEU A 14 -20.39 27.69 -40.74
C LEU A 14 -20.95 26.31 -40.37
N GLY A 15 -22.20 26.07 -40.74
CA GLY A 15 -22.75 24.74 -40.92
C GLY A 15 -22.69 24.34 -42.39
N GLY A 16 -22.09 23.18 -42.70
CA GLY A 16 -22.16 22.51 -44.00
C GLY A 16 -21.31 21.22 -44.04
N PRO A 17 -21.75 20.13 -44.73
CA PRO A 17 -21.82 18.81 -44.10
C PRO A 17 -20.89 17.73 -44.69
N LEU A 18 -20.87 16.58 -44.00
CA LEU A 18 -20.41 15.23 -44.41
C LEU A 18 -18.93 14.90 -44.13
N PHE A 19 -18.66 14.20 -43.01
CA PHE A 19 -18.25 12.79 -43.08
C PHE A 19 -18.40 12.13 -41.71
N ASN A 20 -19.37 11.22 -41.66
CA ASN A 20 -19.57 10.24 -40.61
C ASN A 20 -18.45 9.19 -40.75
N ARG A 21 -17.48 9.17 -39.85
CA ARG A 21 -16.69 7.96 -39.56
C ARG A 21 -16.46 7.88 -38.05
N HIS A 22 -17.24 6.99 -37.45
CA HIS A 22 -16.85 6.26 -36.27
C HIS A 22 -15.52 5.54 -36.56
N GLU A 23 -14.41 6.16 -36.23
CA GLU A 23 -13.20 5.44 -35.84
C GLU A 23 -12.99 5.76 -34.36
N GLY A 24 -13.11 4.71 -33.54
CA GLY A 24 -13.15 4.82 -32.09
C GLY A 24 -11.92 5.54 -31.56
N LEU A 25 -12.17 6.63 -30.82
CA LEU A 25 -11.22 7.07 -29.80
C LEU A 25 -10.96 5.88 -28.87
N PRO A 26 -9.69 5.55 -28.57
CA PRO A 26 -9.38 4.43 -27.70
C PRO A 26 -10.05 4.61 -26.34
N ALA A 27 -10.44 3.50 -25.72
CA ALA A 27 -11.02 3.54 -24.38
C ALA A 27 -9.96 4.07 -23.40
N LEU A 28 -10.38 4.82 -22.37
CA LEU A 28 -9.46 5.31 -21.33
C LEU A 28 -8.70 4.17 -20.59
N SER A 29 -9.14 2.92 -20.74
CA SER A 29 -8.37 1.73 -20.33
C SER A 29 -7.02 1.59 -21.04
N ASP A 30 -6.86 2.22 -22.20
CA ASP A 30 -5.69 2.11 -23.07
C ASP A 30 -4.72 3.30 -22.90
N LEU A 31 -5.11 4.33 -22.13
CA LEU A 31 -4.27 5.49 -21.77
C LEU A 31 -3.44 5.26 -20.49
N PHE A 32 -3.76 4.20 -19.74
CA PHE A 32 -2.86 3.67 -18.73
C PHE A 32 -1.88 2.73 -19.43
N VAL A 33 -0.67 3.21 -19.71
CA VAL A 33 0.44 2.34 -20.11
C VAL A 33 0.72 1.39 -18.94
N ARG A 34 0.04 0.25 -18.93
CA ARG A 34 0.46 -0.90 -18.14
C ARG A 34 1.76 -1.38 -18.78
N PRO A 35 2.86 -1.56 -18.04
CA PRO A 35 4.00 -2.28 -18.58
C PRO A 35 3.49 -3.62 -19.12
N GLU A 36 3.81 -3.93 -20.37
CA GLU A 36 3.40 -5.16 -21.03
C GLU A 36 3.80 -6.36 -20.16
N GLY A 37 2.81 -7.12 -19.65
CA GLY A 37 3.07 -8.36 -18.91
C GLY A 37 2.27 -8.61 -17.62
N VAL A 38 1.58 -7.61 -17.05
CA VAL A 38 0.81 -7.82 -15.81
C VAL A 38 -0.60 -8.34 -16.11
N ARG A 39 -0.81 -9.65 -15.93
CA ARG A 39 -2.15 -10.27 -16.03
C ARG A 39 -3.01 -9.92 -14.82
N THR A 40 -4.22 -9.43 -15.06
CA THR A 40 -5.24 -9.16 -14.04
C THR A 40 -5.76 -10.45 -13.41
N MET A 41 -5.91 -10.47 -12.09
CA MET A 41 -6.49 -11.59 -11.35
C MET A 41 -8.02 -11.48 -11.24
N PRO A 42 -8.77 -12.59 -11.38
CA PRO A 42 -10.21 -12.59 -11.15
C PRO A 42 -10.55 -12.45 -9.65
N VAL A 43 -11.68 -11.81 -9.36
CA VAL A 43 -12.16 -11.49 -8.00
C VAL A 43 -13.43 -12.31 -7.72
N ASP A 44 -13.50 -12.99 -6.57
CA ASP A 44 -14.71 -13.66 -6.10
C ASP A 44 -15.10 -13.16 -4.70
N SER A 45 -16.40 -13.00 -4.42
CA SER A 45 -16.89 -12.19 -3.29
C SER A 45 -17.94 -12.88 -2.40
N ALA A 46 -17.74 -12.92 -1.07
CA ALA A 46 -18.80 -13.16 -0.07
C ALA A 46 -18.43 -12.67 1.36
N LEU A 47 -19.44 -12.14 2.09
CA LEU A 47 -19.34 -11.26 3.27
C LEU A 47 -19.10 -11.89 4.67
N THR A 48 -18.84 -13.20 4.77
CA THR A 48 -18.24 -13.80 5.97
C THR A 48 -16.91 -14.50 5.66
N GLY A 49 -16.46 -14.38 4.41
CA GLY A 49 -15.24 -14.96 3.87
C GLY A 49 -14.11 -13.95 3.67
N GLY A 50 -14.22 -12.70 4.13
CA GLY A 50 -13.20 -11.67 3.85
C GLY A 50 -11.79 -12.02 4.34
N ALA A 51 -11.67 -12.53 5.56
CA ALA A 51 -10.38 -12.99 6.10
C ALA A 51 -9.89 -14.29 5.45
N ALA A 52 -10.78 -15.26 5.23
CA ALA A 52 -10.44 -16.51 4.55
C ALA A 52 -9.98 -16.26 3.10
N ALA A 53 -10.70 -15.41 2.36
CA ALA A 53 -10.37 -15.03 0.99
C ALA A 53 -9.08 -14.22 0.92
N ALA A 54 -8.83 -13.31 1.87
CA ALA A 54 -7.56 -12.59 1.93
C ALA A 54 -6.38 -13.53 2.22
N ALA A 55 -6.56 -14.47 3.16
CA ALA A 55 -5.55 -15.48 3.49
C ALA A 55 -5.30 -16.46 2.33
N GLU A 56 -6.35 -16.86 1.61
CA GLU A 56 -6.25 -17.73 0.42
C GLU A 56 -5.57 -17.00 -0.74
N GLY A 57 -5.98 -15.77 -1.03
CA GLY A 57 -5.34 -14.93 -2.04
C GLY A 57 -3.87 -14.63 -1.70
N PHE A 58 -3.55 -14.46 -0.42
CA PHE A 58 -2.18 -14.33 0.04
C PHE A 58 -1.37 -15.61 -0.21
N ALA A 59 -1.91 -16.77 0.18
CA ALA A 59 -1.25 -18.06 -0.06
C ALA A 59 -1.06 -18.37 -1.55
N ASP A 60 -2.05 -18.05 -2.38
CA ASP A 60 -1.95 -18.17 -3.83
C ASP A 60 -0.84 -17.28 -4.40
N THR A 61 -0.82 -16.01 -4.01
CA THR A 61 0.18 -15.05 -4.48
C THR A 61 1.59 -15.51 -4.11
N VAL A 62 1.82 -15.93 -2.85
CA VAL A 62 3.13 -16.44 -2.41
C VAL A 62 3.56 -17.69 -3.18
N ARG A 63 2.63 -18.63 -3.43
CA ARG A 63 2.90 -19.81 -4.26
C ARG A 63 3.31 -19.43 -5.68
N ARG A 64 2.63 -18.46 -6.29
CA ARG A 64 2.91 -17.99 -7.65
C ARG A 64 4.21 -17.20 -7.76
N ILE A 65 4.59 -16.47 -6.69
CA ILE A 65 5.94 -15.88 -6.56
C ILE A 65 6.99 -17.00 -6.54
N GLY A 66 6.79 -18.03 -5.70
CA GLY A 66 7.71 -19.16 -5.61
C GLY A 66 7.83 -19.98 -6.91
N ALA A 67 6.77 -20.01 -7.72
CA ALA A 67 6.77 -20.63 -9.05
C ALA A 67 7.34 -19.74 -10.16
N GLY A 68 7.67 -18.47 -9.88
CA GLY A 68 8.16 -17.51 -10.87
C GLY A 68 7.08 -16.94 -11.81
N GLU A 69 5.79 -17.15 -11.50
CA GLU A 69 4.66 -16.65 -12.29
C GLU A 69 4.31 -15.19 -11.98
N LEU A 70 4.65 -14.73 -10.78
CA LEU A 70 4.53 -13.34 -10.35
C LEU A 70 5.88 -12.83 -9.86
N ALA A 71 6.26 -11.63 -10.28
CA ALA A 71 7.51 -11.01 -9.88
C ALA A 71 7.25 -9.79 -8.99
N PHE A 72 7.96 -9.74 -7.86
CA PHE A 72 8.08 -8.55 -7.01
C PHE A 72 9.57 -8.28 -6.83
N PRO A 73 10.23 -7.59 -7.78
CA PRO A 73 11.65 -7.29 -7.71
C PRO A 73 12.03 -6.61 -6.39
N LEU A 74 13.29 -6.76 -5.98
CA LEU A 74 13.81 -6.06 -4.81
C LEU A 74 13.80 -4.55 -5.08
N PRO A 75 13.44 -3.69 -4.10
CA PRO A 75 13.62 -2.26 -4.25
C PRO A 75 15.08 -1.92 -4.57
N GLY A 76 15.33 -1.02 -5.51
CA GLY A 76 16.68 -0.61 -5.92
C GLY A 76 17.38 -1.58 -6.87
N SER A 77 16.68 -2.58 -7.42
CA SER A 77 17.26 -3.58 -8.35
C SER A 77 17.22 -3.16 -9.83
N GLY A 78 16.82 -1.92 -10.14
CA GLY A 78 16.60 -1.45 -11.51
C GLY A 78 15.19 -1.77 -12.05
N ARG A 79 14.32 -2.33 -11.20
CA ARG A 79 12.94 -2.74 -11.55
C ARG A 79 11.94 -2.37 -10.44
N THR A 80 12.19 -1.28 -9.72
CA THR A 80 11.32 -0.83 -8.63
C THR A 80 9.92 -0.45 -9.12
N ALA A 81 9.81 0.10 -10.34
CA ALA A 81 8.53 0.46 -10.93
C ALA A 81 7.62 -0.77 -11.12
N GLU A 82 8.19 -1.90 -11.55
CA GLU A 82 7.47 -3.17 -11.68
C GLU A 82 6.98 -3.69 -10.32
N ARG A 83 7.77 -3.51 -9.25
CA ARG A 83 7.36 -3.86 -7.89
C ARG A 83 6.14 -3.03 -7.46
N PHE A 84 6.17 -1.71 -7.68
CA PHE A 84 5.04 -0.84 -7.33
C PHE A 84 3.80 -1.14 -8.16
N ALA A 85 3.94 -1.41 -9.45
CA ALA A 85 2.83 -1.83 -10.31
C ALA A 85 2.20 -3.15 -9.82
N ALA A 86 3.02 -4.14 -9.45
CA ALA A 86 2.53 -5.42 -8.92
C ALA A 86 1.77 -5.23 -7.59
N LEU A 87 2.32 -4.44 -6.66
CA LEU A 87 1.68 -4.13 -5.37
C LEU A 87 0.36 -3.37 -5.57
N SER A 88 0.32 -2.43 -6.50
CA SER A 88 -0.89 -1.68 -6.85
C SER A 88 -1.95 -2.60 -7.45
N SER A 89 -1.55 -3.51 -8.35
CA SER A 89 -2.46 -4.47 -8.99
C SER A 89 -3.09 -5.44 -7.99
N VAL A 90 -2.32 -5.96 -7.02
CA VAL A 90 -2.90 -6.80 -5.96
C VAL A 90 -3.87 -6.00 -5.10
N ALA A 91 -3.54 -4.74 -4.77
CA ALA A 91 -4.43 -3.88 -3.99
C ALA A 91 -5.72 -3.51 -4.72
N GLU A 92 -5.65 -3.33 -6.04
CA GLU A 92 -6.82 -3.08 -6.89
C GLU A 92 -7.81 -4.27 -6.92
N ALA A 93 -7.30 -5.48 -6.68
CA ALA A 93 -8.09 -6.71 -6.55
C ALA A 93 -8.58 -6.94 -5.10
N GLY A 94 -7.79 -6.58 -4.10
CA GLY A 94 -8.18 -6.66 -2.69
C GLY A 94 -7.13 -6.10 -1.72
N LEU A 95 -7.52 -5.07 -0.96
CA LEU A 95 -6.62 -4.35 -0.04
C LEU A 95 -6.12 -5.21 1.13
N CYS A 96 -6.97 -6.08 1.67
CA CYS A 96 -6.56 -7.02 2.71
C CYS A 96 -5.48 -8.01 2.20
N THR A 97 -5.68 -8.60 1.02
CA THR A 97 -4.68 -9.47 0.38
C THR A 97 -3.38 -8.71 0.11
N ALA A 98 -3.49 -7.49 -0.43
CA ALA A 98 -2.33 -6.65 -0.71
C ALA A 98 -1.52 -6.33 0.54
N ARG A 99 -2.16 -6.09 1.68
CA ARG A 99 -1.45 -5.88 2.95
C ARG A 99 -0.60 -7.09 3.36
N LEU A 100 -1.11 -8.31 3.14
CA LEU A 100 -0.39 -9.53 3.47
C LEU A 100 0.76 -9.80 2.47
N VAL A 101 0.49 -9.62 1.18
CA VAL A 101 1.49 -9.76 0.11
C VAL A 101 2.61 -8.74 0.28
N GLU A 102 2.27 -7.47 0.55
CA GLU A 102 3.23 -6.39 0.82
C GLU A 102 4.15 -6.76 1.99
N GLY A 103 3.59 -7.22 3.11
CA GLY A 103 4.39 -7.69 4.25
C GLY A 103 5.32 -8.85 3.89
N HIS A 104 4.89 -9.80 3.05
CA HIS A 104 5.74 -10.89 2.59
C HIS A 104 6.88 -10.40 1.70
N VAL A 105 6.59 -9.58 0.70
CA VAL A 105 7.63 -9.10 -0.23
C VAL A 105 8.56 -8.08 0.42
N ASP A 106 8.12 -7.39 1.48
CA ASP A 106 9.01 -6.58 2.34
C ASP A 106 9.89 -7.48 3.20
N ALA A 107 9.37 -8.57 3.78
CA ALA A 107 10.19 -9.55 4.49
C ALA A 107 11.29 -10.14 3.60
N VAL A 108 10.98 -10.47 2.34
CA VAL A 108 11.98 -10.92 1.35
C VAL A 108 13.07 -9.85 1.15
N ALA A 109 12.67 -8.58 1.01
CA ALA A 109 13.61 -7.47 0.81
C ALA A 109 14.50 -7.21 2.04
N ILE A 110 13.92 -7.20 3.24
CA ILE A 110 14.65 -7.07 4.51
C ILE A 110 15.71 -8.15 4.64
N ARG A 111 15.33 -9.40 4.37
CA ARG A 111 16.24 -10.54 4.48
C ARG A 111 17.40 -10.40 3.50
N ALA A 112 17.11 -10.09 2.23
CA ALA A 112 18.16 -9.86 1.24
C ALA A 112 19.13 -8.73 1.64
N GLU A 113 18.61 -7.59 2.12
CA GLU A 113 19.42 -6.44 2.53
C GLU A 113 20.29 -6.71 3.77
N LEU A 114 19.83 -7.60 4.65
CA LEU A 114 20.54 -7.98 5.89
C LEU A 114 21.37 -9.27 5.75
N GLY A 115 21.56 -9.78 4.53
CA GLY A 115 22.42 -10.93 4.25
C GLY A 115 21.80 -12.30 4.59
N GLU A 116 20.49 -12.35 4.77
CA GLU A 116 19.73 -13.58 5.00
C GLU A 116 19.33 -14.24 3.68
N PRO A 117 19.22 -15.58 3.65
CA PRO A 117 18.75 -16.29 2.46
C PRO A 117 17.27 -15.93 2.16
N SER A 118 16.84 -16.12 0.91
CA SER A 118 15.42 -15.97 0.56
C SER A 118 14.53 -16.98 1.32
N PRO A 119 13.27 -16.65 1.63
CA PRO A 119 12.29 -17.62 2.12
C PRO A 119 12.17 -18.85 1.20
N PRO A 120 12.16 -20.08 1.76
CA PRO A 120 11.76 -21.28 1.03
C PRO A 120 10.37 -21.17 0.38
N PRO A 121 10.12 -21.86 -0.75
CA PRO A 121 8.81 -21.88 -1.39
C PRO A 121 7.70 -22.31 -0.44
N GLY A 122 6.57 -21.59 -0.48
CA GLY A 122 5.39 -21.86 0.35
C GLY A 122 5.44 -21.23 1.75
N GLU A 123 6.58 -20.69 2.19
CA GLU A 123 6.62 -19.91 3.41
C GLU A 123 6.00 -18.53 3.23
N ARG A 124 5.02 -18.24 4.07
CA ARG A 124 4.30 -16.96 4.12
C ARG A 124 4.88 -16.14 5.26
N TRP A 125 5.45 -14.99 4.93
CA TRP A 125 6.17 -14.13 5.87
C TRP A 125 5.38 -12.86 6.16
N GLY A 126 5.39 -12.42 7.41
CA GLY A 126 4.92 -11.09 7.81
C GLY A 126 6.07 -10.23 8.34
N VAL A 127 5.83 -8.91 8.41
CA VAL A 127 6.72 -7.95 9.09
C VAL A 127 5.95 -7.27 10.20
N TRP A 128 6.29 -7.60 11.45
CA TRP A 128 5.64 -7.11 12.65
C TRP A 128 6.59 -6.15 13.36
N ALA A 129 6.56 -4.89 12.93
CA ALA A 129 7.48 -3.85 13.41
C ALA A 129 6.79 -2.71 14.17
N ALA A 130 5.46 -2.77 14.33
CA ALA A 130 4.70 -1.76 15.06
C ALA A 130 5.12 -1.71 16.55
N GLU A 131 5.27 -0.50 17.07
CA GLU A 131 5.59 -0.20 18.48
C GLU A 131 4.67 0.92 18.98
N PRO A 132 3.35 0.69 19.07
CA PRO A 132 2.45 1.62 19.74
C PRO A 132 2.79 1.75 21.23
N PRO A 133 2.35 2.82 21.91
CA PRO A 133 2.51 2.92 23.36
C PRO A 133 1.82 1.76 24.09
N GLY A 134 2.49 1.18 25.10
CA GLY A 134 1.94 0.08 25.90
C GLY A 134 2.97 -1.02 26.17
N GLU A 135 2.48 -2.21 26.50
CA GLU A 135 3.31 -3.41 26.62
C GLU A 135 3.94 -3.75 25.27
N GLY A 136 5.26 -3.96 25.28
CA GLY A 136 6.04 -4.27 24.08
C GLY A 136 6.63 -5.66 24.13
N LEU A 137 7.22 -6.07 23.01
CA LEU A 137 7.96 -7.32 22.91
C LEU A 137 9.41 -7.13 23.35
N THR A 138 9.86 -7.96 24.29
CA THR A 138 11.24 -7.97 24.79
C THR A 138 12.00 -9.16 24.26
N ALA A 139 13.32 -9.03 24.17
CA ALA A 139 14.24 -10.08 23.78
C ALA A 139 15.29 -10.27 24.86
N VAL A 140 15.43 -11.50 25.34
CA VAL A 140 16.46 -11.89 26.31
C VAL A 140 17.34 -12.96 25.68
N ARG A 141 18.65 -12.84 25.86
CA ARG A 141 19.61 -13.85 25.40
C ARG A 141 19.78 -14.91 26.47
N ASP A 142 19.46 -16.16 26.14
CA ASP A 142 19.71 -17.34 26.95
C ASP A 142 20.75 -18.23 26.26
N GLY A 143 21.99 -18.17 26.73
CA GLY A 143 23.13 -18.83 26.08
C GLY A 143 23.33 -18.36 24.63
N SER A 144 23.09 -19.26 23.67
CA SER A 144 23.17 -18.96 22.23
C SER A 144 21.82 -18.65 21.59
N VAL A 145 20.71 -18.79 22.33
CA VAL A 145 19.34 -18.63 21.81
C VAL A 145 18.78 -17.30 22.30
N TRP A 146 17.96 -16.66 21.46
CA TRP A 146 17.17 -15.51 21.87
C TRP A 146 15.75 -15.94 22.18
N MET A 147 15.21 -15.43 23.29
CA MET A 147 13.86 -15.72 23.75
C MET A 147 13.03 -14.44 23.71
N LEU A 148 11.90 -14.48 23.02
CA LEU A 148 10.96 -13.36 22.94
C LEU A 148 9.79 -13.53 23.91
N ASN A 149 9.48 -12.45 24.61
CA ASN A 149 8.44 -12.40 25.64
C ASN A 149 7.67 -11.09 25.60
N GLY A 150 6.35 -11.16 25.71
CA GLY A 150 5.45 -10.01 25.75
C GLY A 150 4.47 -9.96 24.59
N LEU A 151 3.80 -8.82 24.43
CA LEU A 151 2.80 -8.61 23.40
C LEU A 151 3.39 -7.88 22.19
N LYS A 152 3.17 -8.42 20.99
CA LYS A 152 3.38 -7.68 19.74
C LYS A 152 2.04 -7.29 19.13
N GLN A 153 1.79 -5.99 19.03
CA GLN A 153 0.55 -5.48 18.45
C GLN A 153 0.66 -5.32 16.93
N TYR A 154 -0.50 -5.30 16.27
CA TYR A 154 -0.65 -5.10 14.82
C TYR A 154 0.12 -6.13 13.98
N CYS A 155 -0.05 -7.40 14.29
CA CYS A 155 0.58 -8.50 13.57
C CYS A 155 -0.25 -8.91 12.36
N SER A 156 -0.17 -8.18 11.24
CA SER A 156 -0.91 -8.53 10.02
C SER A 156 -0.60 -9.96 9.56
N GLY A 157 -1.65 -10.70 9.21
CA GLY A 157 -1.59 -12.10 8.83
C GLY A 157 -1.33 -13.06 9.99
N ALA A 158 -1.69 -12.72 11.23
CA ALA A 158 -1.34 -13.50 12.42
C ALA A 158 -1.71 -15.00 12.33
N HIS A 159 -2.81 -15.34 11.64
CA HIS A 159 -3.27 -16.72 11.42
C HIS A 159 -2.85 -17.32 10.07
N SER A 160 -2.36 -16.51 9.13
CA SER A 160 -2.03 -16.95 7.76
C SER A 160 -0.54 -16.97 7.47
N CYS A 161 0.27 -16.19 8.19
CA CYS A 161 1.72 -16.24 8.14
C CYS A 161 2.23 -17.54 8.78
N THR A 162 3.26 -18.11 8.17
CA THR A 162 4.03 -19.23 8.74
C THR A 162 5.25 -18.73 9.51
N HIS A 163 5.75 -17.56 9.14
CA HIS A 163 6.93 -16.92 9.72
C HIS A 163 6.71 -15.41 9.82
N ALA A 164 7.46 -14.76 10.70
CA ALA A 164 7.45 -13.31 10.80
C ALA A 164 8.84 -12.77 11.12
N LEU A 165 9.15 -11.61 10.54
CA LEU A 165 10.18 -10.71 11.06
C LEU A 165 9.53 -9.83 12.12
N VAL A 166 10.06 -9.82 13.33
CA VAL A 166 9.48 -9.13 14.48
C VAL A 166 10.50 -8.22 15.15
N THR A 167 10.13 -6.97 15.42
CA THR A 167 10.97 -6.09 16.25
C THR A 167 10.71 -6.34 17.73
N ALA A 168 11.79 -6.46 18.50
CA ALA A 168 11.76 -6.60 19.95
C ALA A 168 12.89 -5.78 20.60
N ARG A 169 12.71 -5.46 21.89
CA ARG A 169 13.67 -4.67 22.68
C ARG A 169 14.60 -5.57 23.49
N GLU A 170 15.90 -5.44 23.26
CA GLU A 170 16.95 -5.89 24.20
C GLU A 170 17.33 -4.69 25.08
N GLY A 171 16.74 -4.61 26.27
CA GLY A 171 16.82 -3.38 27.07
C GLY A 171 16.25 -2.20 26.28
N GLU A 172 17.05 -1.17 26.03
CA GLU A 172 16.63 0.00 25.24
C GLU A 172 16.81 -0.19 23.72
N VAL A 173 17.57 -1.19 23.30
CA VAL A 173 17.97 -1.36 21.89
C VAL A 173 16.92 -2.14 21.12
N ARG A 174 16.49 -1.62 19.96
CA ARG A 174 15.63 -2.37 19.03
C ARG A 174 16.46 -3.35 18.21
N ARG A 175 15.97 -4.57 18.11
CA ARG A 175 16.51 -5.62 17.24
C ARG A 175 15.40 -6.25 16.40
N LEU A 176 15.80 -6.93 15.34
CA LEU A 176 14.92 -7.67 14.46
C LEU A 176 15.17 -9.16 14.64
N PHE A 177 14.10 -9.94 14.70
CA PHE A 177 14.16 -11.39 14.85
C PHE A 177 13.28 -12.08 13.82
N ALA A 178 13.67 -13.27 13.37
CA ALA A 178 12.80 -14.19 12.65
C ALA A 178 12.23 -15.22 13.63
N VAL A 179 10.92 -15.45 13.54
CA VAL A 179 10.18 -16.44 14.33
C VAL A 179 9.27 -17.28 13.45
N ARG A 180 8.98 -18.50 13.89
CA ARG A 180 7.92 -19.32 13.32
C ARG A 180 6.59 -19.00 14.01
N VAL A 181 5.58 -18.74 13.20
CA VAL A 181 4.23 -18.36 13.68
C VAL A 181 3.41 -19.63 13.89
N GLY A 182 2.63 -19.67 14.97
CA GLY A 182 1.78 -20.81 15.32
C GLY A 182 2.45 -21.91 16.13
N GLU A 183 3.72 -21.76 16.52
CA GLU A 183 4.36 -22.63 17.51
C GLU A 183 3.84 -22.37 18.94
N VAL A 184 4.10 -23.32 19.84
CA VAL A 184 3.78 -23.16 21.27
C VAL A 184 4.47 -21.89 21.78
N GLY A 185 3.70 -20.97 22.35
CA GLY A 185 4.20 -19.70 22.87
C GLY A 185 4.04 -18.50 21.94
N CYS A 186 3.76 -18.68 20.64
CA CYS A 186 3.49 -17.58 19.69
C CYS A 186 2.02 -17.63 19.24
N ARG A 187 1.13 -16.95 19.96
CA ARG A 187 -0.33 -17.09 19.76
C ARG A 187 -1.02 -15.76 19.47
N PRO A 188 -1.77 -15.65 18.35
CA PRO A 188 -2.68 -14.54 18.14
C PRO A 188 -3.69 -14.42 19.30
N LEU A 189 -4.00 -13.19 19.69
CA LEU A 189 -4.97 -12.88 20.74
C LEU A 189 -6.32 -12.55 20.12
N GLU A 190 -7.28 -13.46 20.30
CA GLU A 190 -8.64 -13.29 19.80
C GLU A 190 -9.30 -12.02 20.32
N GLY A 191 -10.09 -11.38 19.46
CA GLY A 191 -10.85 -10.17 19.81
C GLY A 191 -10.02 -8.89 19.92
N THR A 192 -8.70 -8.93 19.67
CA THR A 192 -7.84 -7.74 19.64
C THR A 192 -7.81 -7.01 18.29
N TRP A 193 -8.48 -7.56 17.27
CA TRP A 193 -8.71 -6.94 15.97
C TRP A 193 -10.21 -6.96 15.62
N GLN A 194 -10.91 -5.88 15.93
CA GLN A 194 -12.37 -5.74 15.70
C GLN A 194 -12.68 -4.79 14.53
N ALA A 195 -11.75 -4.69 13.57
CA ALA A 195 -11.86 -3.73 12.50
C ALA A 195 -12.93 -4.15 11.48
N VAL A 196 -13.74 -3.19 11.02
CA VAL A 196 -14.66 -3.40 9.88
C VAL A 196 -13.90 -3.27 8.58
N GLY A 197 -13.17 -2.16 8.40
CA GLY A 197 -12.19 -2.00 7.33
C GLY A 197 -10.88 -2.70 7.69
N MET A 198 -10.23 -3.30 6.70
CA MET A 198 -9.03 -4.12 6.86
C MET A 198 -9.25 -5.34 7.78
N ALA A 199 -10.51 -5.79 7.96
CA ALA A 199 -10.83 -6.96 8.76
C ALA A 199 -10.03 -8.19 8.30
N GLY A 200 -9.99 -8.43 6.99
CA GLY A 200 -9.30 -9.57 6.39
C GLY A 200 -7.76 -9.48 6.38
N SER A 201 -7.18 -8.34 6.78
CA SER A 201 -5.74 -8.25 6.99
C SER A 201 -5.29 -9.04 8.23
N ASP A 202 -6.24 -9.46 9.07
CA ASP A 202 -6.00 -10.33 10.22
C ASP A 202 -4.83 -9.82 11.06
N THR A 203 -5.03 -8.65 11.70
CA THR A 203 -3.99 -7.88 12.36
C THR A 203 -4.14 -7.85 13.90
N PRO A 204 -4.43 -8.97 14.60
CA PRO A 204 -4.52 -8.98 16.05
C PRO A 204 -3.15 -8.74 16.71
N GLY A 205 -3.18 -8.55 18.04
CA GLY A 205 -1.99 -8.74 18.85
C GLY A 205 -1.58 -10.22 18.88
N VAL A 206 -0.28 -10.49 19.01
CA VAL A 206 0.28 -11.83 19.17
C VAL A 206 1.06 -11.85 20.48
N GLN A 207 0.69 -12.77 21.37
CA GLN A 207 1.41 -13.04 22.60
C GLN A 207 2.60 -13.96 22.33
N PHE A 208 3.74 -13.56 22.87
CA PHE A 208 4.98 -14.33 22.91
C PHE A 208 5.25 -14.77 24.35
N SER A 209 5.50 -16.06 24.55
CA SER A 209 5.88 -16.67 25.82
C SER A 209 7.01 -17.64 25.57
N ASP A 210 8.23 -17.21 25.91
CA ASP A 210 9.48 -17.94 25.72
C ASP A 210 9.62 -18.51 24.30
N VAL A 211 9.42 -17.64 23.30
CA VAL A 211 9.52 -18.03 21.89
C VAL A 211 10.98 -17.95 21.44
N PRO A 212 11.60 -19.06 21.01
CA PRO A 212 12.94 -19.03 20.46
C PRO A 212 12.94 -18.25 19.14
N ALA A 213 13.92 -17.39 18.96
CA ALA A 213 13.99 -16.51 17.81
C ALA A 213 15.40 -16.41 17.23
N HIS A 214 15.46 -16.26 15.91
CA HIS A 214 16.71 -16.06 15.19
C HIS A 214 16.98 -14.56 15.03
N LEU A 215 18.12 -14.07 15.54
CA LEU A 215 18.51 -12.68 15.41
C LEU A 215 18.87 -12.35 13.96
N ILE A 216 18.27 -11.29 13.40
CA ILE A 216 18.50 -10.81 12.04
C ILE A 216 19.23 -9.46 12.10
N GLY A 217 20.43 -9.42 11.53
CA GLY A 217 21.25 -8.22 11.48
C GLY A 217 21.72 -7.71 12.85
N GLY A 218 22.23 -6.47 12.87
CA GLY A 218 22.74 -5.80 14.07
C GLY A 218 21.69 -4.97 14.84
N PRO A 219 22.10 -4.31 15.94
CA PRO A 219 21.30 -3.30 16.62
C PRO A 219 20.74 -2.26 15.65
N GLU A 220 19.45 -1.91 15.77
CA GLU A 220 18.76 -0.90 14.94
C GLU A 220 18.81 -1.16 13.41
N ALA A 221 19.30 -2.32 12.96
CA ALA A 221 19.54 -2.58 11.54
C ALA A 221 18.27 -2.45 10.70
N TYR A 222 17.11 -2.84 11.26
CA TYR A 222 15.82 -2.75 10.57
C TYR A 222 15.45 -1.33 10.12
N VAL A 223 15.69 -0.30 10.96
CA VAL A 223 15.29 1.09 10.68
C VAL A 223 16.39 1.92 10.03
N ARG A 224 17.65 1.50 10.14
CA ARG A 224 18.80 2.21 9.56
C ARG A 224 19.03 1.90 8.08
N ARG A 225 18.39 0.85 7.58
CA ARG A 225 18.55 0.40 6.20
C ARG A 225 17.80 1.33 5.21
N PRO A 226 18.36 1.68 4.04
CA PRO A 226 17.64 2.42 2.99
C PRO A 226 16.30 1.78 2.62
N GLY A 227 16.26 0.44 2.59
CA GLY A 227 15.05 -0.31 2.29
C GLY A 227 13.88 -0.07 3.25
N PHE A 228 14.11 0.48 4.46
CA PHE A 228 13.03 0.90 5.35
C PHE A 228 12.18 2.01 4.71
N TRP A 229 12.83 2.99 4.08
CA TRP A 229 12.17 4.09 3.39
C TRP A 229 11.58 3.64 2.05
N HIS A 230 12.31 2.80 1.30
CA HIS A 230 11.82 2.25 0.03
C HIS A 230 10.56 1.37 0.22
N GLY A 231 10.57 0.51 1.24
CA GLY A 231 9.42 -0.31 1.62
C GLY A 231 8.20 0.54 1.98
N GLY A 232 8.40 1.68 2.65
CA GLY A 232 7.35 2.65 2.92
C GLY A 232 6.65 3.19 1.67
N ILE A 233 7.34 3.31 0.54
CA ILE A 233 6.74 3.70 -0.74
C ILE A 233 5.97 2.52 -1.37
N GLY A 234 6.44 1.29 -1.18
CA GLY A 234 5.70 0.08 -1.57
C GLY A 234 4.31 0.00 -0.91
N VAL A 235 4.19 0.37 0.37
CA VAL A 235 2.89 0.48 1.05
C VAL A 235 2.01 1.55 0.39
N ALA A 236 2.58 2.69 -0.02
CA ALA A 236 1.84 3.73 -0.73
C ALA A 236 1.33 3.25 -2.11
N ALA A 237 2.11 2.43 -2.82
CA ALA A 237 1.63 1.80 -4.06
C ALA A 237 0.38 0.93 -3.81
N CYS A 238 0.29 0.21 -2.68
CA CYS A 238 -0.95 -0.49 -2.32
C CYS A 238 -2.12 0.47 -2.07
N TRP A 239 -1.89 1.61 -1.40
CA TRP A 239 -2.94 2.61 -1.20
C TRP A 239 -3.44 3.17 -2.54
N TYR A 240 -2.53 3.47 -3.46
CA TYR A 240 -2.85 3.90 -4.81
C TYR A 240 -3.74 2.88 -5.54
N GLY A 241 -3.40 1.59 -5.51
CA GLY A 241 -4.25 0.53 -6.08
C GLY A 241 -5.65 0.48 -5.46
N GLY A 242 -5.77 0.74 -4.15
CA GLY A 242 -7.05 0.89 -3.47
C GLY A 242 -7.86 2.09 -3.95
N ALA A 243 -7.23 3.23 -4.20
CA ALA A 243 -7.88 4.42 -4.76
C ALA A 243 -8.36 4.19 -6.21
N VAL A 244 -7.58 3.46 -7.01
CA VAL A 244 -8.00 3.02 -8.35
C VAL A 244 -9.24 2.12 -8.26
N ALA A 245 -9.26 1.15 -7.33
CA ALA A 245 -10.43 0.30 -7.11
C ALA A 245 -11.66 1.11 -6.64
N ALA A 246 -11.49 2.03 -5.69
CA ALA A 246 -12.58 2.84 -5.15
C ALA A 246 -13.23 3.75 -6.21
N SER A 247 -12.47 4.21 -7.20
CA SER A 247 -12.96 5.10 -8.27
C SER A 247 -13.71 4.39 -9.41
N ARG A 248 -13.76 3.06 -9.44
CA ARG A 248 -14.46 2.30 -10.50
C ARG A 248 -15.95 2.66 -10.61
N VAL A 249 -16.65 2.74 -9.49
CA VAL A 249 -18.10 3.06 -9.48
C VAL A 249 -18.39 4.46 -10.04
N LEU A 250 -17.48 5.42 -9.85
CA LEU A 250 -17.59 6.76 -10.43
C LEU A 250 -17.40 6.72 -11.95
N ARG A 251 -16.40 5.96 -12.43
CA ARG A 251 -16.19 5.75 -13.88
C ARG A 251 -17.41 5.12 -14.54
N GLU A 252 -18.00 4.09 -13.91
CA GLU A 252 -19.21 3.44 -14.40
C GLU A 252 -20.42 4.39 -14.40
N ALA A 253 -20.59 5.19 -13.34
CA ALA A 253 -21.66 6.17 -13.26
C ALA A 253 -21.57 7.23 -14.38
N ALA A 254 -20.37 7.77 -14.62
CA ALA A 254 -20.14 8.74 -15.70
C ALA A 254 -20.37 8.13 -17.09
N ALA A 255 -19.91 6.90 -17.31
CA ALA A 255 -20.12 6.19 -18.59
C ALA A 255 -21.59 5.87 -18.87
N GLY A 256 -22.38 5.60 -17.83
CA GLY A 256 -23.80 5.25 -17.96
C GLY A 256 -24.69 6.43 -18.32
N ARG A 257 -24.33 7.66 -17.92
CA ARG A 257 -25.10 8.87 -18.23
C ARG A 257 -24.23 10.12 -18.12
N ALA A 258 -24.16 10.88 -19.21
CA ALA A 258 -23.55 12.21 -19.19
C ALA A 258 -24.29 13.12 -18.18
N GLU A 259 -23.57 13.57 -17.17
CA GLU A 259 -24.05 14.47 -16.13
C GLU A 259 -22.88 15.36 -15.69
N PRO A 260 -22.97 16.70 -15.86
CA PRO A 260 -21.82 17.58 -15.69
C PRO A 260 -21.11 17.53 -14.34
N HIS A 261 -21.83 17.25 -13.24
CA HIS A 261 -21.23 17.16 -11.91
C HIS A 261 -20.53 15.82 -11.69
N THR A 262 -21.12 14.71 -12.14
CA THR A 262 -20.46 13.40 -12.16
C THR A 262 -19.19 13.44 -13.03
N ASP A 263 -19.26 14.06 -14.20
CA ASP A 263 -18.11 14.24 -15.10
C ASP A 263 -17.02 15.10 -14.46
N ALA A 264 -17.40 16.18 -13.76
CA ALA A 264 -16.45 17.03 -13.02
C ALA A 264 -15.75 16.27 -11.88
N HIS A 265 -16.49 15.44 -11.14
CA HIS A 265 -15.90 14.57 -10.12
C HIS A 265 -14.96 13.53 -10.71
N LEU A 266 -15.32 12.92 -11.84
CA LEU A 266 -14.46 11.98 -12.53
C LEU A 266 -13.16 12.66 -13.00
N GLY A 267 -13.25 13.84 -13.59
CA GLY A 267 -12.06 14.61 -14.00
C GLY A 267 -11.15 14.99 -12.82
N ALA A 268 -11.72 15.37 -11.68
CA ALA A 268 -10.96 15.65 -10.47
C ALA A 268 -10.21 14.40 -9.95
N VAL A 269 -10.88 13.25 -9.92
CA VAL A 269 -10.28 11.96 -9.55
C VAL A 269 -9.19 11.53 -10.52
N ASP A 270 -9.42 11.68 -11.83
CA ASP A 270 -8.48 11.28 -12.87
C ASP A 270 -7.14 12.02 -12.75
N VAL A 271 -7.17 13.35 -12.61
CA VAL A 271 -5.95 14.16 -12.46
C VAL A 271 -5.15 13.77 -11.21
N GLN A 272 -5.83 13.46 -10.10
CA GLN A 272 -5.17 13.04 -8.87
C GLN A 272 -4.52 11.65 -8.99
N LEU A 273 -5.24 10.68 -9.59
CA LEU A 273 -4.71 9.34 -9.83
C LEU A 273 -3.54 9.37 -10.84
N TYR A 274 -3.63 10.19 -11.87
CA TYR A 274 -2.55 10.41 -12.82
C TYR A 274 -1.29 10.96 -12.12
N ALA A 275 -1.44 12.01 -11.31
CA ALA A 275 -0.34 12.59 -10.56
C ALA A 275 0.29 11.59 -9.57
N ALA A 276 -0.51 10.76 -8.90
CA ALA A 276 -0.01 9.74 -7.99
C ALA A 276 0.78 8.64 -8.72
N ALA A 277 0.30 8.19 -9.88
CA ALA A 277 1.01 7.22 -10.71
C ALA A 277 2.38 7.76 -11.17
N ALA A 278 2.40 8.99 -11.70
CA ALA A 278 3.64 9.64 -12.14
C ALA A 278 4.64 9.82 -10.98
N LEU A 279 4.16 10.18 -9.78
CA LEU A 279 5.02 10.30 -8.60
C LEU A 279 5.58 8.95 -8.14
N LEU A 280 4.80 7.87 -8.20
CA LEU A 280 5.27 6.52 -7.87
C LEU A 280 6.32 6.02 -8.87
N GLU A 281 6.13 6.29 -10.16
CA GLU A 281 7.10 5.97 -11.22
C GLU A 281 8.40 6.75 -11.02
N GLN A 282 8.32 8.07 -10.82
CA GLN A 282 9.51 8.88 -10.52
C GLN A 282 10.21 8.39 -9.24
N ALA A 283 9.47 8.06 -8.19
CA ALA A 283 10.07 7.54 -6.96
C ALA A 283 10.78 6.19 -7.18
N ALA A 284 10.25 5.34 -8.07
CA ALA A 284 10.91 4.09 -8.43
C ALA A 284 12.24 4.34 -9.17
N ASP A 285 12.25 5.22 -10.16
CA ASP A 285 13.46 5.60 -10.90
C ASP A 285 14.52 6.17 -9.96
N GLU A 286 14.11 7.05 -9.04
CA GLU A 286 15.02 7.64 -8.06
C GLU A 286 15.54 6.63 -7.03
N ILE A 287 14.76 5.58 -6.70
CA ILE A 287 15.22 4.46 -5.86
C ILE A 287 16.25 3.62 -6.63
N ASP A 288 15.97 3.29 -7.88
CA ASP A 288 16.87 2.47 -8.70
C ASP A 288 18.18 3.20 -9.05
N ALA A 289 18.15 4.53 -9.13
CA ALA A 289 19.33 5.37 -9.36
C ALA A 289 20.21 5.58 -8.10
N ASP A 290 19.69 5.34 -6.90
CA ASP A 290 20.40 5.47 -5.63
C ASP A 290 19.88 4.45 -4.59
N PRO A 291 20.11 3.14 -4.83
CA PRO A 291 19.49 2.07 -4.05
C PRO A 291 20.01 1.97 -2.61
N TYR A 292 21.20 2.52 -2.35
CA TYR A 292 21.85 2.53 -1.03
C TYR A 292 21.70 3.88 -0.30
N ASP A 293 20.93 4.81 -0.85
CA ASP A 293 20.70 6.15 -0.31
C ASP A 293 22.00 6.93 -0.07
N GLU A 294 22.97 6.83 -0.98
CA GLU A 294 24.26 7.54 -0.90
C GLU A 294 24.07 9.05 -0.93
N ARG A 295 22.98 9.53 -1.56
CA ARG A 295 22.62 10.96 -1.62
C ARG A 295 21.74 11.41 -0.44
N GLY A 296 21.33 10.51 0.45
CA GLY A 296 20.51 10.80 1.64
C GLY A 296 19.09 11.30 1.33
N GLY A 297 18.52 10.91 0.19
CA GLY A 297 17.20 11.34 -0.29
C GLY A 297 16.05 10.41 0.07
N ALA A 298 16.29 9.17 0.50
CA ALA A 298 15.26 8.14 0.63
C ALA A 298 14.18 8.50 1.65
N ARG A 299 14.57 9.03 2.82
CA ARG A 299 13.63 9.49 3.86
C ARG A 299 12.72 10.59 3.35
N LEU A 300 13.27 11.63 2.72
CA LEU A 300 12.50 12.75 2.18
C LEU A 300 11.55 12.30 1.06
N ARG A 301 12.05 11.47 0.14
CA ARG A 301 11.26 10.86 -0.94
C ARG A 301 10.07 10.09 -0.35
N ALA A 302 10.32 9.18 0.59
CA ALA A 302 9.28 8.37 1.21
C ALA A 302 8.22 9.21 1.93
N MET A 303 8.62 10.23 2.70
CA MET A 303 7.67 11.14 3.37
C MET A 303 6.77 11.88 2.36
N ARG A 304 7.35 12.43 1.29
CA ARG A 304 6.59 13.14 0.25
C ARG A 304 5.61 12.23 -0.49
N VAL A 305 6.09 11.09 -0.96
CA VAL A 305 5.27 10.15 -1.75
C VAL A 305 4.14 9.59 -0.90
N ARG A 306 4.43 9.14 0.32
CA ARG A 306 3.38 8.62 1.22
C ARG A 306 2.34 9.67 1.56
N ALA A 307 2.75 10.90 1.88
CA ALA A 307 1.82 11.99 2.20
C ALA A 307 0.93 12.34 1.00
N PHE A 308 1.49 12.41 -0.20
CA PHE A 308 0.72 12.73 -1.41
C PHE A 308 -0.26 11.62 -1.79
N VAL A 309 0.19 10.35 -1.78
CA VAL A 309 -0.70 9.24 -2.12
C VAL A 309 -1.80 9.07 -1.07
N GLU A 310 -1.50 9.32 0.21
CA GLU A 310 -2.51 9.36 1.28
C GLU A 310 -3.58 10.43 1.00
N SER A 311 -3.19 11.64 0.60
CA SER A 311 -4.15 12.71 0.31
C SER A 311 -5.00 12.38 -0.91
N VAL A 312 -4.39 11.82 -1.96
CA VAL A 312 -5.10 11.35 -3.15
C VAL A 312 -6.15 10.30 -2.78
N CYS A 313 -5.83 9.35 -1.90
CA CYS A 313 -6.81 8.36 -1.45
C CYS A 313 -8.00 9.01 -0.75
N ARG A 314 -7.78 10.02 0.10
CA ARG A 314 -8.87 10.76 0.76
C ARG A 314 -9.74 11.51 -0.24
N ASP A 315 -9.12 12.22 -1.18
CA ASP A 315 -9.82 13.01 -2.18
C ASP A 315 -10.65 12.13 -3.12
N VAL A 316 -10.11 10.97 -3.51
CA VAL A 316 -10.83 9.96 -4.29
C VAL A 316 -12.06 9.46 -3.54
N LEU A 317 -11.93 9.10 -2.26
CA LEU A 317 -13.06 8.64 -1.44
C LEU A 317 -14.14 9.72 -1.31
N ASP A 318 -13.77 10.99 -1.10
CA ASP A 318 -14.72 12.11 -1.00
C ASP A 318 -15.43 12.37 -2.34
N HIS A 319 -14.68 12.46 -3.44
CA HIS A 319 -15.26 12.69 -4.76
C HIS A 319 -16.20 11.57 -5.22
N VAL A 320 -15.80 10.31 -5.01
CA VAL A 320 -16.65 9.16 -5.34
C VAL A 320 -17.94 9.22 -4.52
N GLY A 321 -17.85 9.41 -3.20
CA GLY A 321 -19.02 9.48 -2.33
C GLY A 321 -19.99 10.61 -2.69
N ARG A 322 -19.48 11.80 -3.04
CA ARG A 322 -20.29 12.95 -3.49
C ARG A 322 -20.98 12.69 -4.82
N ALA A 323 -20.27 12.07 -5.76
CA ALA A 323 -20.76 11.86 -7.12
C ALA A 323 -21.80 10.73 -7.21
N THR A 324 -21.64 9.67 -6.42
CA THR A 324 -22.50 8.47 -6.51
C THR A 324 -23.53 8.37 -5.38
N GLY A 325 -23.38 9.18 -4.33
CA GLY A 325 -24.23 9.12 -3.14
C GLY A 325 -24.10 7.81 -2.37
N ALA A 326 -25.08 7.53 -1.50
CA ALA A 326 -25.07 6.35 -0.63
C ALA A 326 -25.33 5.02 -1.37
N GLY A 327 -25.82 5.07 -2.61
CA GLY A 327 -26.25 3.88 -3.37
C GLY A 327 -25.19 2.78 -3.42
N PRO A 328 -23.99 3.03 -3.97
CA PRO A 328 -22.93 2.03 -4.01
C PRO A 328 -22.50 1.53 -2.63
N LEU A 329 -22.48 2.39 -1.61
CA LEU A 329 -22.13 1.99 -0.24
C LEU A 329 -23.17 1.04 0.37
N CYS A 330 -24.43 1.11 -0.06
CA CYS A 330 -25.52 0.30 0.47
C CYS A 330 -25.86 -0.92 -0.39
N HIS A 331 -25.52 -0.92 -1.68
CA HIS A 331 -25.96 -1.93 -2.65
C HIS A 331 -24.82 -2.61 -3.41
N ASP A 332 -23.58 -2.14 -3.27
CA ASP A 332 -22.38 -2.81 -3.76
C ASP A 332 -21.45 -3.14 -2.58
N ALA A 333 -21.50 -4.41 -2.17
CA ALA A 333 -20.69 -4.89 -1.06
C ALA A 333 -19.18 -4.83 -1.36
N ALA A 334 -18.75 -4.96 -2.62
CA ALA A 334 -17.35 -4.89 -2.99
C ALA A 334 -16.83 -3.45 -2.89
N HIS A 335 -17.60 -2.48 -3.39
CA HIS A 335 -17.27 -1.07 -3.23
C HIS A 335 -17.26 -0.65 -1.75
N ALA A 336 -18.30 -1.01 -0.98
CA ALA A 336 -18.37 -0.68 0.44
C ALA A 336 -17.17 -1.23 1.23
N ARG A 337 -16.75 -2.47 0.95
CA ARG A 337 -15.52 -3.06 1.53
C ARG A 337 -14.28 -2.29 1.13
N THR A 338 -14.12 -1.96 -0.15
CA THR A 338 -12.96 -1.20 -0.65
C THR A 338 -12.84 0.15 0.06
N VAL A 339 -13.96 0.87 0.22
CA VAL A 339 -14.00 2.15 0.95
C VAL A 339 -13.60 1.97 2.42
N ALA A 340 -14.17 0.95 3.10
CA ALA A 340 -13.86 0.67 4.50
C ALA A 340 -12.38 0.28 4.69
N ASP A 341 -11.87 -0.63 3.85
CA ASP A 341 -10.48 -1.09 3.88
C ASP A 341 -9.51 0.05 3.61
N LEU A 342 -9.73 0.83 2.55
CA LEU A 342 -8.84 1.94 2.20
C LEU A 342 -8.80 2.98 3.31
N SER A 343 -9.95 3.32 3.90
CA SER A 343 -10.06 4.28 5.00
C SER A 343 -9.21 3.90 6.21
N VAL A 344 -9.07 2.60 6.50
CA VAL A 344 -8.21 2.10 7.58
C VAL A 344 -6.76 2.00 7.12
N TYR A 345 -6.49 1.47 5.92
CA TYR A 345 -5.12 1.20 5.47
C TYR A 345 -4.28 2.48 5.35
N ILE A 346 -4.86 3.58 4.87
CA ILE A 346 -4.14 4.86 4.75
C ILE A 346 -3.77 5.48 6.11
N ARG A 347 -4.31 5.00 7.23
CA ARG A 347 -3.93 5.44 8.59
C ARG A 347 -2.60 4.86 9.09
N GLN A 348 -1.93 4.04 8.27
CA GLN A 348 -0.50 3.80 8.45
C GLN A 348 0.36 5.03 8.12
N HIS A 349 -0.19 6.04 7.47
CA HIS A 349 0.30 7.41 7.53
C HIS A 349 -0.37 8.12 8.71
N HIS A 350 0.41 8.63 9.67
CA HIS A 350 -0.08 9.23 10.91
C HIS A 350 -0.56 10.69 10.73
N ALA A 351 -1.12 10.99 9.56
CA ALA A 351 -1.67 12.28 9.16
C ALA A 351 -0.76 13.46 9.53
N GLU A 352 -1.21 14.37 10.39
CA GLU A 352 -0.49 15.58 10.76
C GLU A 352 0.84 15.30 11.46
N ARG A 353 1.00 14.15 12.13
CA ARG A 353 2.28 13.78 12.74
C ARG A 353 3.36 13.54 11.68
N ASP A 354 3.02 12.82 10.62
CA ASP A 354 3.96 12.54 9.53
C ASP A 354 4.21 13.81 8.69
N LEU A 355 3.20 14.66 8.49
CA LEU A 355 3.39 15.98 7.86
C LEU A 355 4.26 16.92 8.71
N ALA A 356 4.11 16.90 10.04
CA ALA A 356 4.96 17.65 10.94
C ALA A 356 6.42 17.15 10.89
N ALA A 357 6.62 15.82 10.79
CA ALA A 357 7.96 15.25 10.60
C ALA A 357 8.58 15.68 9.27
N LEU A 358 7.81 15.70 8.18
CA LEU A 358 8.26 16.23 6.89
C LEU A 358 8.61 17.72 6.98
N GLY A 359 7.74 18.53 7.58
CA GLY A 359 7.99 19.96 7.77
C GLY A 359 9.24 20.24 8.62
N ALA A 360 9.44 19.47 9.69
CA ALA A 360 10.64 19.55 10.52
C ALA A 360 11.90 19.18 9.73
N HIS A 361 11.85 18.10 8.95
CA HIS A 361 12.98 17.67 8.10
C HIS A 361 13.32 18.71 7.01
N LEU A 362 12.34 19.41 6.45
CA LEU A 362 12.58 20.49 5.48
C LEU A 362 13.13 21.77 6.13
N ALA A 363 12.64 22.14 7.30
CA ALA A 363 13.06 23.35 8.01
C ALA A 363 14.42 23.18 8.70
N ARG A 364 14.76 21.94 9.08
CA ARG A 364 15.96 21.54 9.79
C ARG A 364 16.47 20.26 9.14
N PRO A 365 16.96 20.35 7.89
CA PRO A 365 17.57 19.19 7.25
C PRO A 365 18.70 18.73 8.18
N GLU A 366 18.67 17.45 8.54
CA GLU A 366 19.77 16.85 9.30
C GLU A 366 21.02 17.00 8.44
N GLY A 367 21.91 17.93 8.84
CA GLY A 367 23.14 18.28 8.15
C GLY A 367 24.09 18.99 9.11
N GLU A 368 25.29 18.41 9.25
CA GLU A 368 26.50 18.95 9.90
C GLU A 368 26.45 19.17 11.43
N LEU A 369 26.72 18.09 12.18
CA LEU A 369 27.60 18.15 13.35
C LEU A 369 28.85 17.33 13.08
#